data_AF-A0A349Z5E6-F1
#
_entry.id   AF-A0A349Z5E6-F1
#
_cell.length_a   1.000
_cell.length_b   1.000
_cell.length_c   1.000
_cell.angle_alpha   90.00
_cell.angle_beta   90.00
_cell.angle_gamma   90.00
#
_symmetry.space_group_name_H-M   'P 1'
#
loop_
_entity.id
_entity.type
_entity.pdbx_description
1 polymer ?
#
loop_
_entity_poly.entity_id
_entity_poly.type
_entity_poly.pdbx_seq_one_letter_code
_entity_poly.pdbx_strand_id
1 'polypeptide(L)'
;MNLPSPYLLFIGNATDPLSIKMAKSAADWSPEMCVGEYSLPGCGVTTGLPAMTIEEGAQQGAKAFVLGFANSGGVLDPSLVASIITALEAGMDIINGLHDKLADIPEVAEKAQALGRRLIDIRHPTTKFKTGTGVKRPGKRLLTVGTDCSVGKMYTTL
;
A
#
# COMPACT_ATOMS: atom_id res chain seq x y z
N MET A 1 7.76 -9.05 -8.42
CA MET A 1 7.64 -7.59 -8.61
C MET A 1 8.58 -6.95 -7.60
N ASN A 2 9.49 -6.07 -8.01
CA ASN A 2 10.39 -5.38 -7.09
C ASN A 2 9.76 -4.03 -6.71
N LEU A 3 9.45 -3.83 -5.43
CA LEU A 3 8.82 -2.60 -4.94
C LEU A 3 9.90 -1.59 -4.50
N PRO A 4 9.78 -0.31 -4.87
CA PRO A 4 10.72 0.74 -4.43
C PRO A 4 10.62 0.96 -2.92
N SER A 5 11.74 0.86 -2.20
CA SER A 5 11.83 1.14 -0.77
C SER A 5 13.03 2.05 -0.47
N PRO A 6 13.05 2.79 0.66
CA PRO A 6 12.08 2.80 1.78
C PRO A 6 10.68 3.39 1.48
N TYR A 7 9.71 3.14 2.35
CA TYR A 7 8.29 3.51 2.23
C TYR A 7 7.90 4.62 3.22
N LEU A 8 7.13 5.59 2.75
CA LEU A 8 6.26 6.41 3.60
C LEU A 8 4.85 5.80 3.57
N LEU A 9 4.32 5.40 4.73
CA LEU A 9 3.01 4.75 4.81
C LEU A 9 1.91 5.80 4.94
N PHE A 10 1.06 5.92 3.91
CA PHE A 10 -0.09 6.79 3.96
C PHE A 10 -1.28 6.05 4.57
N ILE A 11 -1.82 6.59 5.67
CA ILE A 11 -2.97 6.01 6.39
C ILE A 11 -4.26 6.83 6.26
N GLY A 12 -4.24 7.91 5.49
CA GLY A 12 -5.42 8.74 5.23
C GLY A 12 -6.00 9.35 6.51
N ASN A 13 -7.33 9.44 6.58
CA ASN A 13 -8.09 9.89 7.73
C ASN A 13 -8.81 8.72 8.45
N ALA A 14 -8.21 7.53 8.44
CA ALA A 14 -8.85 6.33 9.00
C ALA A 14 -9.19 6.49 10.49
N THR A 15 -10.34 5.96 10.89
CA THR A 15 -10.80 5.95 12.30
C THR A 15 -10.93 4.54 12.88
N ASP A 16 -10.93 3.53 12.02
CA ASP A 16 -10.95 2.12 12.39
C ASP A 16 -9.57 1.48 12.17
N PRO A 17 -8.95 0.87 13.19
CA PRO A 17 -7.64 0.22 13.07
C PRO A 17 -7.59 -0.86 11.98
N LEU A 18 -8.71 -1.56 11.72
CA LEU A 18 -8.74 -2.59 10.67
C LEU A 18 -8.63 -2.00 9.26
N SER A 19 -9.01 -0.72 9.10
CA SER A 19 -8.91 -0.01 7.82
C SER A 19 -7.46 0.27 7.43
N ILE A 20 -6.51 0.30 8.37
CA ILE A 20 -5.07 0.51 8.08
C ILE A 20 -4.25 -0.78 8.16
N LYS A 21 -4.90 -1.95 8.15
CA LYS A 21 -4.21 -3.24 8.33
C LYS A 21 -3.08 -3.50 7.32
N MET A 22 -3.15 -2.91 6.12
CA MET A 22 -2.05 -3.00 5.15
C MET A 22 -0.82 -2.22 5.61
N ALA A 23 -0.99 -0.95 6.00
CA ALA A 23 0.08 -0.14 6.59
C ALA A 23 0.63 -0.81 7.84
N LYS A 24 -0.26 -1.26 8.73
CA LYS A 24 0.13 -1.92 9.99
C LYS A 24 0.95 -3.19 9.75
N SER A 25 0.56 -4.01 8.76
CA SER A 25 1.33 -5.19 8.38
C SER A 25 2.73 -4.83 7.87
N ALA A 26 2.88 -3.75 7.09
CA ALA A 26 4.20 -3.32 6.64
C ALA A 26 5.07 -2.83 7.81
N ALA A 27 4.48 -2.05 8.71
CA ALA A 27 5.15 -1.57 9.92
C ALA A 27 5.55 -2.71 10.89
N ASP A 28 4.70 -3.74 11.05
CA ASP A 28 4.97 -4.85 11.97
C ASP A 28 6.02 -5.83 11.42
N TRP A 29 6.00 -6.11 10.12
CA TRP A 29 6.80 -7.19 9.51
C TRP A 29 7.97 -6.73 8.65
N SER A 30 8.01 -5.46 8.28
CA SER A 30 9.13 -4.85 7.54
C SER A 30 9.39 -3.41 8.01
N PRO A 31 9.53 -3.17 9.33
CA PRO A 31 9.74 -1.83 9.88
C PRO A 31 10.96 -1.13 9.28
N GLU A 32 12.03 -1.88 8.97
CA GLU A 32 13.26 -1.37 8.37
C GLU A 32 13.07 -0.82 6.95
N MET A 33 11.96 -1.19 6.29
CA MET A 33 11.59 -0.69 4.98
C MET A 33 10.71 0.55 5.07
N CYS A 34 10.31 0.99 6.26
CA CYS A 34 9.40 2.11 6.46
C CYS A 34 10.14 3.29 7.14
N VAL A 35 10.04 4.49 6.57
CA VAL A 35 10.59 5.70 7.20
C VAL A 35 9.63 6.28 8.24
N GLY A 36 8.32 6.13 8.04
CA GLY A 36 7.30 6.73 8.87
C GLY A 36 5.89 6.54 8.35
N GLU A 37 4.96 7.28 8.96
CA GLU A 37 3.56 7.37 8.54
C GLU A 37 3.15 8.82 8.25
N TYR A 38 2.25 8.97 7.28
CA TYR A 38 1.55 10.22 6.99
C TYR A 38 0.05 10.00 7.10
N SER A 39 -0.63 10.94 7.76
CA SER A 39 -2.08 10.91 7.99
C SER A 39 -2.71 12.26 7.64
N LEU A 40 -4.00 12.23 7.34
CA LEU A 40 -4.81 13.42 7.10
C LEU A 40 -5.52 13.87 8.39
N PRO A 41 -5.96 15.14 8.48
CA PRO A 41 -6.77 15.61 9.59
C PRO A 41 -7.97 14.69 9.85
N GLY A 42 -8.19 14.36 11.12
CA GLY A 42 -9.25 13.45 11.55
C GLY A 42 -8.87 11.96 11.59
N CYS A 43 -7.64 11.59 11.22
CA CYS A 43 -7.15 10.23 11.45
C CYS A 43 -7.09 9.92 12.95
N GLY A 44 -7.76 8.84 13.37
CA GLY A 44 -7.84 8.38 14.76
C GLY A 44 -6.97 7.16 15.05
N VAL A 45 -6.17 6.71 14.09
CA VAL A 45 -5.39 5.46 14.18
C VAL A 45 -3.94 5.70 13.75
N THR A 46 -3.06 4.77 14.13
CA THR A 46 -1.62 4.84 13.84
C THR A 46 -1.07 3.44 13.59
N THR A 47 -0.02 3.35 12.79
CA THR A 47 0.81 2.14 12.65
C THR A 47 1.80 2.00 13.82
N GLY A 48 2.09 3.09 14.54
CA GLY A 48 3.10 3.19 15.58
C GLY A 48 4.47 3.69 15.08
N LEU A 49 4.59 3.96 13.77
CA LEU A 49 5.78 4.60 13.19
C LEU A 49 5.79 6.12 13.46
N PRO A 50 6.95 6.79 13.31
CA PRO A 50 7.01 8.24 13.42
C PRO A 50 6.07 8.94 12.43
N ALA A 51 5.24 9.85 12.93
CA ALA A 51 4.41 10.71 12.10
C ALA A 51 5.29 11.78 11.43
N MET A 52 5.09 11.98 10.12
CA MET A 52 5.85 12.94 9.33
C MET A 52 5.06 13.44 8.13
N THR A 53 5.46 14.59 7.57
CA THR A 53 4.91 15.07 6.30
C THR A 53 5.48 14.29 5.11
N ILE A 54 4.90 14.52 3.93
CA ILE A 54 5.38 13.93 2.67
C ILE A 54 6.81 14.38 2.37
N GLU A 55 7.10 15.66 2.60
CA GLU A 55 8.41 16.27 2.39
C GLU A 55 9.46 15.72 3.36
N GLU A 56 9.09 15.58 4.64
CA GLU A 56 9.96 14.97 5.65
C GLU A 56 10.26 13.51 5.30
N GLY A 57 9.26 12.74 4.86
CA GLY A 57 9.48 11.36 4.42
C GLY A 57 10.40 11.27 3.20
N ALA A 58 10.25 12.18 2.23
CA ALA A 58 11.14 12.26 1.08
C ALA A 58 12.58 12.64 1.50
N GLN A 59 12.75 13.58 2.42
CA GLN A 59 14.06 13.96 2.99
C GLN A 59 14.71 12.80 3.75
N GLN A 60 13.92 11.95 4.41
CA GLN A 60 14.38 10.72 5.05
C GLN A 60 14.62 9.57 4.06
N GLY A 61 14.47 9.82 2.75
CA GLY A 61 14.82 8.88 1.69
C GLY A 61 13.71 7.93 1.29
N ALA A 62 12.45 8.22 1.62
CA ALA A 62 11.31 7.48 1.09
C ALA A 62 11.37 7.48 -0.46
N LYS A 63 11.33 6.28 -1.04
CA LYS A 63 11.25 6.09 -2.50
C LYS A 63 9.83 5.78 -2.96
N ALA A 64 8.97 5.38 -2.04
CA ALA A 64 7.58 5.10 -2.35
C ALA A 64 6.62 5.60 -1.29
N PHE A 65 5.47 6.04 -1.76
CA PHE A 65 4.32 6.40 -0.97
C PHE A 65 3.29 5.27 -1.08
N VAL A 66 3.06 4.57 0.03
CA VAL A 66 2.20 3.38 0.06
C VAL A 66 0.82 3.78 0.53
N LEU A 67 -0.20 3.56 -0.30
CA LEU A 67 -1.60 3.72 0.08
C LEU A 67 -1.98 2.53 1.00
N GLY A 68 -1.75 2.72 2.30
CA GLY A 68 -1.77 1.68 3.31
C GLY A 68 -3.11 1.50 4.03
N PHE A 69 -4.15 2.17 3.56
CA PHE A 69 -5.52 2.05 4.04
C PHE A 69 -6.38 1.25 3.06
N ALA A 70 -7.51 0.74 3.56
CA ALA A 70 -8.56 0.09 2.80
C ALA A 70 -9.91 0.57 3.34
N ASN A 71 -10.75 1.12 2.47
CA ASN A 71 -12.14 1.43 2.77
C ASN A 71 -13.06 0.29 2.31
N SER A 72 -14.28 0.26 2.84
CA SER A 72 -15.34 -0.61 2.34
C SER A 72 -15.65 -0.25 0.88
N GLY A 73 -15.26 -1.14 -0.04
CA GLY A 73 -15.37 -0.93 -1.49
C GLY A 73 -14.01 -0.81 -2.22
N GLY A 74 -12.94 -0.43 -1.52
CA GLY A 74 -11.60 -0.27 -2.09
C GLY A 74 -11.52 0.81 -3.18
N VAL A 75 -12.34 1.85 -3.04
CA VAL A 75 -12.44 2.99 -3.97
C VAL A 75 -11.49 4.09 -3.51
N LEU A 76 -10.87 4.79 -4.45
CA LEU A 76 -10.01 5.92 -4.14
C LEU A 76 -10.84 7.20 -3.97
N ASP A 77 -10.84 7.77 -2.76
CA ASP A 77 -11.55 9.02 -2.47
C ASP A 77 -10.85 10.20 -3.16
N PRO A 78 -11.56 11.04 -3.94
CA PRO A 78 -10.97 12.18 -4.65
C PRO A 78 -10.15 13.13 -3.76
N SER A 79 -10.48 13.25 -2.47
CA SER A 79 -9.73 14.06 -1.51
C SER A 79 -8.27 13.61 -1.32
N LEU A 80 -7.95 12.36 -1.65
CA LEU A 80 -6.62 11.78 -1.50
C LEU A 80 -5.72 12.07 -2.70
N VAL A 81 -6.28 12.50 -3.84
CA VAL A 81 -5.53 12.79 -5.06
C VAL A 81 -4.47 13.85 -4.80
N ALA A 82 -4.79 14.90 -4.04
CA ALA A 82 -3.84 15.94 -3.68
C ALA A 82 -2.58 15.37 -2.99
N SER A 83 -2.74 14.50 -1.99
CA SER A 83 -1.60 13.87 -1.30
C SER A 83 -0.78 12.97 -2.23
N ILE A 84 -1.44 12.26 -3.16
CA ILE A 84 -0.76 11.43 -4.16
C ILE A 84 0.08 12.30 -5.10
N ILE A 85 -0.47 13.42 -5.57
CA ILE A 85 0.25 14.38 -6.42
C ILE A 85 1.45 14.97 -5.67
N THR A 86 1.29 15.38 -4.42
CA THR A 86 2.41 15.89 -3.60
C THR A 86 3.50 14.83 -3.42
N ALA A 87 3.14 13.56 -3.20
CA ALA A 87 4.11 12.47 -3.10
C ALA A 87 4.87 12.23 -4.40
N LEU A 88 4.19 12.29 -5.55
CA LEU A 88 4.82 12.23 -6.87
C LEU A 88 5.83 13.37 -7.07
N GLU A 89 5.44 14.60 -6.72
CA GLU A 89 6.28 15.80 -6.80
C GLU A 89 7.48 15.74 -5.86
N ALA A 90 7.32 15.13 -4.69
CA ALA A 90 8.40 14.84 -3.75
C ALA A 90 9.34 13.71 -4.23
N GLY A 91 9.09 13.13 -5.41
CA GLY A 91 9.96 12.15 -6.05
C GLY A 91 9.66 10.69 -5.68
N MET A 92 8.52 10.40 -5.05
CA MET A 92 8.14 9.03 -4.71
C MET A 92 7.34 8.34 -5.81
N ASP A 93 7.55 7.03 -5.96
CA ASP A 93 6.62 6.15 -6.68
C ASP A 93 5.39 5.86 -5.81
N ILE A 94 4.24 5.55 -6.41
CA ILE A 94 3.02 5.26 -5.65
C ILE A 94 2.72 3.77 -5.67
N ILE A 95 2.56 3.16 -4.50
CA ILE A 95 2.15 1.77 -4.36
C ILE A 95 0.69 1.74 -3.91
N ASN A 96 -0.17 1.17 -4.74
CA ASN A 96 -1.60 1.14 -4.53
C ASN A 96 -2.13 -0.29 -4.35
N GLY A 97 -2.69 -0.54 -3.17
CA GLY A 97 -3.39 -1.78 -2.83
C GLY A 97 -4.91 -1.66 -2.84
N LEU A 98 -5.49 -0.59 -3.39
CA LEU A 98 -6.94 -0.43 -3.60
C LEU A 98 -7.43 -1.18 -4.85
N HIS A 99 -8.74 -1.25 -5.04
CA HIS A 99 -9.34 -1.88 -6.22
C HIS A 99 -9.23 -0.99 -7.46
N ASP A 100 -9.45 0.31 -7.29
CA ASP A 100 -9.28 1.30 -8.35
C ASP A 100 -7.81 1.40 -8.76
N LYS A 101 -7.56 1.54 -10.06
CA LYS A 101 -6.21 1.76 -10.57
C LYS A 101 -5.88 3.24 -10.53
N LEU A 102 -4.65 3.56 -10.15
CA LEU A 102 -4.17 4.93 -10.23
C LEU A 102 -4.10 5.45 -11.67
N ALA A 103 -3.83 4.57 -12.63
CA ALA A 103 -3.77 4.91 -14.04
C ALA A 103 -5.11 5.35 -14.64
N ASP A 104 -6.23 4.99 -13.99
CA ASP A 104 -7.58 5.37 -14.45
C ASP A 104 -7.98 6.78 -13.94
N ILE A 105 -7.14 7.42 -13.11
CA ILE A 105 -7.31 8.79 -12.62
C ILE A 105 -6.43 9.71 -13.48
N PRO A 106 -7.00 10.50 -14.42
CA PRO A 106 -6.20 11.23 -15.41
C PRO A 106 -5.14 12.15 -14.78
N GLU A 107 -5.51 12.90 -13.74
CA GLU A 107 -4.60 13.82 -13.06
C GLU A 107 -3.37 13.11 -12.46
N VAL A 108 -3.58 11.94 -11.84
CA VAL A 108 -2.51 11.13 -11.24
C VAL A 108 -1.63 10.51 -12.33
N ALA A 109 -2.26 9.96 -13.37
CA ALA A 109 -1.57 9.33 -14.49
C ALA A 109 -0.68 10.32 -15.25
N GLU A 110 -1.23 11.48 -15.61
CA GLU A 110 -0.51 12.55 -16.32
C GLU A 110 0.65 13.09 -15.48
N LYS A 111 0.42 13.35 -14.18
CA LYS A 111 1.47 13.84 -13.28
C LYS A 111 2.59 12.81 -13.13
N ALA A 112 2.25 11.54 -12.92
CA ALA A 112 3.25 10.49 -12.80
C ALA A 112 4.10 10.35 -14.07
N GLN A 113 3.46 10.42 -15.25
CA GLN A 113 4.16 10.41 -16.53
C GLN A 113 5.09 11.61 -16.68
N ALA A 114 4.62 12.82 -16.39
CA ALA A 114 5.41 14.05 -16.49
C ALA A 114 6.65 14.04 -15.58
N LEU A 115 6.54 13.44 -14.40
CA LEU A 115 7.62 13.36 -13.41
C LEU A 115 8.48 12.10 -13.51
N GLY A 116 8.18 11.20 -14.46
CA GLY A 116 8.87 9.92 -14.63
C GLY A 116 8.71 8.97 -13.43
N ARG A 117 7.59 9.05 -12.71
CA ARG A 117 7.28 8.22 -11.54
C ARG A 117 6.43 7.01 -11.91
N ARG A 118 6.52 5.96 -11.09
CA ARG A 118 5.74 4.73 -11.30
C ARG A 118 4.48 4.72 -10.44
N LEU A 119 3.39 4.29 -11.06
CA LEU A 119 2.15 3.90 -10.39
C LEU A 119 2.11 2.38 -10.34
N ILE A 120 2.08 1.81 -9.12
CA ILE A 120 2.25 0.38 -8.89
C ILE A 120 0.99 -0.18 -8.25
N ASP A 121 0.05 -0.65 -9.08
CA ASP A 121 -1.21 -1.26 -8.64
C ASP A 121 -1.04 -2.75 -8.32
N ILE A 122 -0.84 -3.11 -7.05
CA ILE A 122 -0.45 -4.47 -6.64
C ILE A 122 -1.59 -5.50 -6.68
N ARG A 123 -2.85 -5.04 -6.84
CA ARG A 123 -4.02 -5.91 -7.00
C ARG A 123 -4.22 -6.41 -8.43
N HIS A 124 -3.61 -5.74 -9.41
CA HIS A 124 -3.90 -5.99 -10.81
C HIS A 124 -2.81 -6.88 -11.43
N PRO A 125 -3.17 -8.06 -11.97
CA PRO A 125 -2.18 -8.95 -12.55
C PRO A 125 -1.62 -8.40 -13.84
N THR A 126 -0.29 -8.40 -13.97
CA THR A 126 0.43 -7.99 -15.19
C THR A 126 0.68 -9.15 -16.16
N THR A 127 0.26 -10.36 -15.79
CA THR A 127 0.48 -11.57 -16.57
C THR A 127 -0.80 -12.37 -16.72
N LYS A 128 -0.85 -13.19 -17.78
CA LYS A 128 -1.94 -14.15 -18.00
C LYS A 128 -1.64 -15.44 -17.24
N PHE A 129 -2.56 -15.86 -16.39
CA PHE A 129 -2.46 -17.13 -15.69
C PHE A 129 -3.03 -18.28 -16.53
N LYS A 130 -2.45 -19.46 -16.36
CA LYS A 130 -3.00 -20.73 -16.87
C LYS A 130 -3.79 -21.40 -15.75
N THR A 131 -4.81 -22.16 -16.12
CA THR A 131 -5.59 -22.97 -15.18
C THR A 131 -4.69 -23.96 -14.44
N GLY A 132 -4.90 -24.12 -13.13
CA GLY A 132 -4.15 -25.08 -12.32
C GLY A 132 -4.47 -26.53 -12.69
N THR A 133 -3.46 -27.41 -12.71
CA THR A 133 -3.59 -28.81 -13.14
C THR A 133 -3.89 -29.79 -12.00
N GLY A 134 -3.73 -29.38 -10.74
CA GLY A 134 -3.90 -30.27 -9.58
C GLY A 134 -2.83 -31.37 -9.43
N VAL A 135 -1.85 -31.45 -10.34
CA VAL A 135 -0.80 -32.48 -10.32
C VAL A 135 0.01 -32.41 -9.03
N LYS A 136 0.26 -33.57 -8.42
CA LYS A 136 1.04 -33.68 -7.18
C LYS A 136 2.46 -33.21 -7.43
N ARG A 137 2.93 -32.32 -6.56
CA ARG A 137 4.30 -31.78 -6.54
C ARG A 137 5.08 -32.36 -5.35
N PRO A 138 6.42 -32.50 -5.45
CA PRO A 138 7.25 -32.82 -4.29
C PRO A 138 7.16 -31.72 -3.23
N GLY A 139 7.46 -32.05 -1.97
CA GLY A 139 7.41 -31.12 -0.83
C GLY A 139 6.05 -31.01 -0.12
N LYS A 140 6.10 -30.42 1.09
CA LYS A 140 4.91 -30.10 1.91
C LYS A 140 4.32 -28.78 1.43
N ARG A 141 2.99 -28.69 1.42
CA ARG A 141 2.23 -27.47 1.12
C ARG A 141 1.31 -27.23 2.30
N LEU A 142 1.53 -26.11 2.98
CA LEU A 142 0.73 -25.69 4.12
C LEU A 142 -0.16 -24.54 3.66
N LEU A 143 -1.45 -24.63 3.95
CA LEU A 143 -2.43 -23.57 3.70
C LEU A 143 -3.13 -23.28 5.01
N THR A 144 -2.94 -22.06 5.50
CA THR A 144 -3.64 -21.59 6.69
C THR A 144 -5.07 -21.21 6.33
N VAL A 145 -6.03 -21.87 6.96
CA VAL A 145 -7.46 -21.58 6.85
C VAL A 145 -7.97 -21.03 8.18
N GLY A 146 -9.07 -20.28 8.16
CA GLY A 146 -9.65 -19.68 9.36
C GLY A 146 -11.15 -19.53 9.21
N THR A 147 -11.84 -19.41 10.33
CA THR A 147 -13.31 -19.31 10.40
C THR A 147 -13.86 -17.98 9.87
N ASP A 148 -13.02 -16.94 9.76
CA ASP A 148 -13.41 -15.62 9.27
C ASP A 148 -12.23 -14.87 8.60
N CYS A 149 -12.47 -13.66 8.09
CA CYS A 149 -11.49 -12.70 7.59
C CYS A 149 -10.77 -11.96 8.73
N SER A 150 -9.57 -11.44 8.47
CA SER A 150 -8.77 -10.67 9.44
C SER A 150 -8.43 -11.36 10.79
N VAL A 151 -8.62 -12.69 10.92
CA VAL A 151 -8.31 -13.48 12.14
C VAL A 151 -6.86 -14.00 12.24
N GLY A 152 -5.90 -13.33 11.60
CA GLY A 152 -4.48 -13.70 11.74
C GLY A 152 -3.97 -14.83 10.84
N LYS A 153 -4.70 -15.24 9.79
CA LYS A 153 -4.24 -16.28 8.84
C LYS A 153 -2.85 -16.01 8.26
N MET A 154 -2.56 -14.75 7.91
CA MET A 154 -1.23 -14.33 7.47
C MET A 154 -0.21 -14.45 8.60
N TYR A 155 -0.54 -13.97 9.79
CA TYR A 155 0.33 -13.98 10.98
C TYR A 155 0.69 -15.41 11.42
N THR A 156 -0.22 -16.38 11.30
CA THR A 156 0.08 -17.79 11.59
C THR A 156 0.97 -18.45 10.53
N THR A 157 1.04 -17.89 9.32
CA THR A 157 1.84 -18.44 8.22
C THR A 157 3.29 -17.97 8.25
N LEU A 158 3.53 -16.77 8.78
CA LEU A 158 4.85 -16.16 8.97
C LEU A 158 5.55 -16.74 10.21
#